data_AF-A0A1I2Q725-F1
#
_entry.id   AF-A0A1I2Q725-F1
#
_cell.length_a   1.000
_cell.length_b   1.000
_cell.length_c   1.000
_cell.angle_alpha   90.00
_cell.angle_beta   90.00
_cell.angle_gamma   90.00
#
_symmetry.space_group_name_H-M   'P 1'
#
loop_
_entity.id
_entity.type
_entity.pdbx_description
1 polymer ?
#
loop_
_entity_poly.entity_id
_entity_poly.type
_entity_poly.pdbx_seq_one_letter_code
_entity_poly.pdbx_strand_id
1 'polypeptide(L)'
;MTEKGKGISQPVRITMAMVLWALILWFLSLGNPALAQLARAVFIIFVIPTGLVEWFKYKGIIGDKRSGLIKVLGMAGAAVLWYFEYR
;
A
#
# COMPACT_ATOMS: atom_id res chain seq x y z
N MET A 1 -18.37 15.01 -11.02
CA MET A 1 -18.57 16.13 -10.07
C MET A 1 -17.85 15.80 -8.78
N THR A 2 -16.76 16.50 -8.49
CA THR A 2 -16.30 16.97 -7.16
C THR A 2 -15.07 17.85 -7.40
N GLU A 3 -15.06 19.00 -6.75
CA GLU A 3 -14.25 20.17 -7.05
C GLU A 3 -12.74 19.91 -6.88
N LYS A 4 -11.94 20.27 -7.90
CA LYS A 4 -10.49 20.47 -7.78
C LYS A 4 -10.21 21.84 -7.18
N GLY A 5 -10.62 22.05 -5.92
CA GLY A 5 -9.94 23.02 -5.06
C GLY A 5 -8.50 22.57 -4.84
N LYS A 6 -7.57 23.51 -4.64
CA LYS A 6 -6.13 23.30 -4.39
C LYS A 6 -5.86 22.31 -3.24
N GLY A 7 -5.98 21.02 -3.51
CA GLY A 7 -5.91 19.95 -2.53
C GLY A 7 -5.20 18.76 -3.13
N ILE A 8 -4.31 18.18 -2.34
CA ILE A 8 -3.54 16.98 -2.66
C ILE A 8 -4.45 15.95 -3.36
N SER A 9 -4.01 15.47 -4.53
CA SER A 9 -4.79 14.54 -5.34
C SER A 9 -5.17 13.30 -4.52
N GLN A 10 -6.39 12.79 -4.73
CA GLN A 10 -6.94 11.66 -3.98
C GLN A 10 -6.00 10.43 -3.90
N PRO A 11 -5.28 10.04 -4.97
CA PRO A 11 -4.28 8.97 -4.91
C PRO A 11 -3.12 9.27 -3.96
N VAL A 12 -2.65 10.52 -3.94
CA VAL A 12 -1.56 10.94 -3.05
C VAL A 12 -2.02 10.95 -1.61
N ARG A 13 -3.26 11.36 -1.32
CA ARG A 13 -3.85 11.27 0.03
C ARG A 13 -3.89 9.84 0.55
N ILE A 14 -4.28 8.89 -0.30
CA ILE A 14 -4.39 7.49 0.10
C ILE A 14 -2.98 6.89 0.30
N THR A 15 -2.04 7.19 -0.61
CA THR A 15 -0.63 6.78 -0.45
C THR A 15 -0.02 7.37 0.83
N MET A 16 -0.30 8.64 1.13
CA MET A 16 0.18 9.30 2.34
C MET A 16 -0.44 8.70 3.60
N ALA A 17 -1.74 8.39 3.59
CA ALA A 17 -2.43 7.71 4.68
C ALA A 17 -1.85 6.30 4.93
N MET A 18 -1.52 5.57 3.87
CA MET A 18 -0.86 4.26 3.97
C MET A 18 0.54 4.33 4.57
N VAL A 19 1.36 5.30 4.14
CA VAL A 19 2.70 5.54 4.70
C VAL A 19 2.60 5.94 6.17
N LEU A 20 1.62 6.78 6.52
CA LEU A 20 1.38 7.19 7.90
C LEU A 20 0.99 5.98 8.78
N TRP A 21 0.07 5.13 8.29
CA TRP A 21 -0.33 3.91 8.98
C TRP A 21 0.84 2.95 9.22
N ALA A 22 1.75 2.86 8.25
CA ALA A 22 2.92 2.04 8.38
C ALA A 22 3.93 2.54 9.40
N LEU A 23 4.15 3.86 9.46
CA LEU A 23 5.00 4.46 10.49
C LEU A 23 4.41 4.24 11.87
N ILE A 24 3.07 4.29 12.01
CA ILE A 24 2.38 3.97 13.27
C ILE A 24 2.61 2.49 13.64
N LEU A 25 2.43 1.56 12.72
CA LEU A 25 2.67 0.13 12.96
C LEU A 25 4.14 -0.17 13.27
N TRP A 26 5.07 0.53 12.62
CA TRP A 26 6.50 0.46 12.91
C TRP A 26 6.80 0.96 14.32
N PHE A 27 6.19 2.07 14.74
CA PHE A 27 6.39 2.62 16.07
C PHE A 27 5.78 1.72 17.16
N LEU A 28 4.57 1.19 16.93
CA LEU A 28 3.89 0.25 17.83
C LEU A 28 4.61 -1.11 17.95
N SER A 29 5.50 -1.42 17.01
CA SER A 29 6.30 -2.64 17.07
C SER A 29 7.63 -2.47 17.81
N LEU A 30 8.01 -1.25 18.23
CA LEU A 30 9.12 -1.05 19.15
C LEU A 30 8.77 -1.63 20.52
N GLY A 31 9.50 -2.68 20.91
CA GLY A 31 9.33 -3.37 22.20
C GLY A 31 8.53 -4.67 22.14
N ASN A 32 7.99 -5.06 20.98
CA ASN A 32 7.27 -6.32 20.84
C ASN A 32 7.57 -7.01 19.48
N PRO A 33 8.51 -7.96 19.43
CA PRO A 33 9.07 -8.49 18.18
C PRO A 33 8.03 -9.21 17.30
N ALA A 34 7.00 -9.81 17.89
CA ALA A 34 5.91 -10.45 17.15
C ALA A 34 5.07 -9.43 16.36
N LEU A 35 4.82 -8.25 16.93
CA LEU A 35 4.10 -7.16 16.26
C LEU A 35 4.93 -6.53 15.14
N ALA A 36 6.27 -6.50 15.28
CA ALA A 36 7.18 -6.02 14.23
C ALA A 36 7.10 -6.87 12.96
N GLN A 37 7.04 -8.19 13.12
CA GLN A 37 6.93 -9.11 11.99
C GLN A 37 5.56 -8.99 11.32
N LEU A 38 4.49 -8.89 12.10
CA LEU A 38 3.13 -8.72 11.58
C LEU A 38 2.97 -7.38 10.83
N ALA A 39 3.50 -6.29 11.40
CA ALA A 39 3.50 -4.97 10.79
C ALA A 39 4.24 -4.96 9.45
N ARG A 40 5.41 -5.61 9.37
CA ARG A 40 6.14 -5.75 8.10
C ARG A 40 5.34 -6.56 7.08
N ALA A 41 4.70 -7.66 7.48
CA ALA A 41 3.88 -8.47 6.57
C ALA A 41 2.73 -7.64 5.97
N VAL A 42 1.98 -6.91 6.81
CA VAL A 42 0.89 -6.03 6.35
C VAL A 42 1.44 -4.95 5.41
N PHE A 43 2.61 -4.39 5.72
CA PHE A 43 3.21 -3.35 4.89
C PHE A 43 3.61 -3.88 3.50
N ILE A 44 4.29 -5.02 3.44
CA ILE A 44 4.74 -5.60 2.18
C ILE A 44 3.56 -6.10 1.33
N ILE A 45 2.56 -6.72 1.96
CA ILE A 45 1.47 -7.38 1.24
C ILE A 45 0.40 -6.38 0.81
N PHE A 46 0.06 -5.41 1.65
CA PHE A 46 -1.07 -4.51 1.39
C PHE A 46 -0.62 -3.11 1.02
N VAL A 47 0.29 -2.50 1.78
CA VAL A 47 0.62 -1.08 1.59
C VAL A 47 1.43 -0.85 0.31
N ILE A 48 2.51 -1.61 0.12
CA ILE A 48 3.39 -1.44 -1.05
C ILE A 48 2.62 -1.63 -2.38
N PRO A 49 1.85 -2.72 -2.58
CA PRO A 49 1.17 -2.94 -3.86
C PRO A 49 0.07 -1.92 -4.09
N THR A 50 -0.68 -1.56 -3.04
CA THR A 50 -1.78 -0.59 -3.18
C THR A 50 -1.25 0.81 -3.51
N GLY A 51 -0.17 1.24 -2.84
CA GLY A 51 0.52 2.50 -3.12
C GLY A 51 1.12 2.53 -4.53
N LEU A 52 1.77 1.44 -4.97
CA LEU A 52 2.31 1.33 -6.33
C LEU A 52 1.23 1.45 -7.40
N VAL A 53 0.09 0.78 -7.24
CA VAL A 53 -0.99 0.85 -8.23
C VAL A 53 -1.63 2.23 -8.27
N GLU A 54 -1.78 2.90 -7.13
CA GLU A 54 -2.26 4.29 -7.11
C GLU A 54 -1.28 5.26 -7.75
N TRP A 55 0.02 5.06 -7.52
CA TRP A 55 1.07 5.81 -8.19
C TRP A 55 1.05 5.60 -9.70
N PHE A 56 0.88 4.36 -10.16
CA PHE A 56 0.78 4.04 -11.59
C PHE A 56 -0.52 4.53 -12.24
N LYS A 57 -1.65 4.56 -11.51
CA LYS A 57 -2.86 5.27 -11.95
C LYS A 57 -2.58 6.76 -12.13
N TYR A 58 -1.88 7.37 -11.18
CA TYR A 58 -1.56 8.80 -11.25
C TYR A 58 -0.67 9.13 -12.46
N LYS A 59 0.30 8.26 -12.77
CA LYS A 59 1.12 8.39 -13.99
C LYS A 59 0.35 8.11 -15.30
N GLY A 60 -0.93 7.73 -15.23
CA GLY A 60 -1.75 7.39 -16.41
C GLY A 60 -1.38 6.06 -17.07
N ILE A 61 -0.49 5.27 -16.44
CA ILE A 61 -0.05 3.96 -16.96
C ILE A 61 -1.15 2.92 -16.81
N ILE A 62 -1.95 3.04 -15.75
CA ILE A 62 -3.04 2.11 -15.44
C ILE A 62 -4.39 2.83 -15.52
N GLY A 63 -5.27 2.37 -16.42
CA GLY A 63 -6.65 2.84 -16.51
C GLY A 63 -7.52 2.40 -15.33
N ASP A 64 -8.50 3.22 -14.96
CA ASP A 64 -9.38 3.02 -13.80
C ASP A 64 -9.99 1.61 -13.72
N LYS A 65 -10.46 1.06 -14.86
CA LYS A 65 -11.07 -0.28 -14.94
C LYS A 65 -10.11 -1.42 -14.57
N ARG A 66 -8.80 -1.28 -14.83
CA ARG A 66 -7.81 -2.33 -14.56
C ARG A 66 -7.13 -2.16 -13.20
N SER A 67 -7.28 -0.98 -12.57
CA SER A 67 -6.60 -0.69 -11.32
C SER A 67 -6.98 -1.59 -10.15
N GLY A 68 -8.25 -1.98 -10.03
CA GLY A 68 -8.69 -2.92 -9.00
C GLY A 68 -8.06 -4.30 -9.17
N LEU A 69 -8.02 -4.80 -10.40
CA LEU A 69 -7.49 -6.12 -10.71
C LEU A 69 -5.96 -6.17 -10.50
N ILE A 70 -5.24 -5.10 -10.87
CA ILE A 70 -3.79 -4.99 -10.66
C ILE A 70 -3.47 -4.86 -9.16
N LYS A 71 -4.31 -4.17 -8.36
CA LYS A 71 -4.15 -4.15 -6.89
C LYS A 71 -4.23 -5.55 -6.32
N VAL A 72 -5.25 -6.32 -6.68
CA VAL A 72 -5.43 -7.69 -6.18
C VAL A 72 -4.28 -8.60 -6.62
N LEU A 73 -3.86 -8.52 -7.88
CA LEU A 73 -2.70 -9.28 -8.37
C LEU A 73 -1.40 -8.87 -7.66
N GLY A 74 -1.20 -7.58 -7.42
CA GLY A 74 -0.04 -7.07 -6.70
C GLY A 74 0.00 -7.54 -5.24
N MET A 75 -1.15 -7.52 -4.55
CA MET A 75 -1.27 -8.03 -3.18
C MET A 75 -1.04 -9.54 -3.14
N ALA A 76 -1.61 -10.30 -4.07
CA ALA A 76 -1.40 -11.75 -4.17
C ALA A 76 0.08 -12.10 -4.45
N GLY A 77 0.72 -11.38 -5.38
CA GLY A 77 2.16 -11.56 -5.66
C GLY A 77 3.04 -11.22 -4.46
N ALA A 78 2.74 -10.11 -3.77
CA ALA A 78 3.47 -9.72 -2.57
C ALA A 78 3.27 -10.72 -1.41
N ALA A 79 2.07 -11.29 -1.25
CA ALA A 79 1.80 -12.36 -0.28
C ALA A 79 2.61 -13.62 -0.58
N VAL A 80 2.70 -14.03 -1.86
CA VAL A 80 3.49 -15.19 -2.28
C VAL A 80 4.98 -14.93 -2.05
N LEU A 81 5.50 -13.77 -2.45
CA LEU A 81 6.90 -13.40 -2.21
C LEU A 81 7.23 -13.38 -0.72
N TRP A 82 6.35 -12.80 0.10
CA TRP A 82 6.52 -12.80 1.55
C TRP A 82 6.54 -14.23 2.11
N TYR A 83 5.66 -15.12 1.66
CA TYR A 83 5.63 -16.52 2.11
C TYR A 83 6.93 -17.28 1.82
N PHE A 84 7.57 -17.02 0.67
CA PHE A 84 8.85 -17.63 0.33
C PHE A 84 10.04 -17.03 1.09
N GLU A 85 10.03 -15.71 1.35
CA GLU A 85 11.08 -15.05 2.12
C GLU A 85 11.08 -15.45 3.62
N TYR A 86 9.90 -15.80 4.15
CA TYR A 86 9.70 -16.15 5.57
C TYR A 86 9.82 -17.64 5.89
N ARG A 87 10.06 -18.49 4.89
CA ARG A 87 10.27 -19.94 5.04
C ARG A 87 11.74 -20.25 5.23
#